data_AF-A0A3S2ANI4-F1
#
_entry.id   AF-A0A3S2ANI4-F1
#
_cell.length_a   1.000
_cell.length_b   1.000
_cell.length_c   1.000
_cell.angle_alpha   90.00
_cell.angle_beta   90.00
_cell.angle_gamma   90.00
#
_symmetry.space_group_name_H-M   'P 1'
#
loop_
_entity.id
_entity.type
_entity.pdbx_description
1 polymer ?
#
loop_
_entity_poly.entity_id
_entity_poly.type
_entity_poly.pdbx_seq_one_letter_code
_entity_poly.pdbx_strand_id
1 'polypeptide(L)' 'MLFKRPVHRYGKTPEPVTPYQKAAQLWDERIGSSRLQARNWRIMALGCLALATGLSGGLVWQSM' A
#
# COMPACT_ATOMS: atom_id res chain seq x y z
N MET A 1 15.46 18.48 47.71
CA MET A 1 14.92 17.83 46.49
C MET A 1 13.46 18.23 46.36
N LEU A 2 13.08 18.88 45.26
CA LEU A 2 11.70 19.36 45.06
C LEU A 2 10.97 18.39 44.12
N PHE A 3 9.96 17.69 44.64
CA PHE A 3 9.14 16.79 43.84
C PHE A 3 8.38 17.59 42.78
N LYS A 4 8.64 17.30 41.50
CA LYS A 4 7.98 17.94 40.35
C LYS A 4 6.91 16.99 39.82
N ARG A 5 5.64 17.37 39.94
CA ARG A 5 4.51 16.60 39.42
C ARG A 5 4.62 16.45 37.89
N PRO A 6 4.52 15.23 37.33
CA PRO A 6 4.46 15.06 35.88
C PRO A 6 3.18 15.71 35.36
N VAL A 7 3.32 16.71 34.48
CA VAL A 7 2.18 17.26 33.75
C VAL A 7 1.82 16.26 32.67
N HIS A 8 0.73 15.50 32.86
CA HIS A 8 0.12 14.75 31.77
C HIS A 8 -0.37 15.78 30.74
N ARG A 9 0.44 16.06 29.73
CA ARG A 9 -0.09 16.58 28.46
C ARG A 9 -0.98 15.48 27.92
N TYR A 10 -2.29 15.62 28.10
CA TYR A 10 -3.24 14.94 27.25
C TYR A 10 -2.85 15.35 25.83
N GLY A 11 -2.11 14.47 25.14
CA GLY A 11 -1.73 14.70 23.76
C GLY A 11 -3.02 15.04 23.02
N LYS A 12 -2.97 16.08 22.16
CA LYS A 12 -4.09 16.57 21.36
C LYS A 12 -5.01 15.40 21.02
N THR A 13 -6.15 15.33 21.69
CA THR A 13 -7.17 14.35 21.33
C THR A 13 -7.53 14.65 19.88
N PRO A 14 -7.38 13.67 18.96
CA PRO A 14 -7.74 13.91 17.58
C PRO A 14 -9.21 14.30 17.50
N GLU A 15 -9.55 15.15 16.53
CA GLU A 15 -10.93 15.61 16.38
C GLU A 15 -11.87 14.40 16.21
N PRO A 16 -13.08 14.44 16.83
CA PRO A 16 -14.02 13.34 16.74
C PRO A 16 -14.41 13.07 15.29
N VAL A 17 -14.15 11.86 14.80
CA VAL A 17 -14.55 11.45 13.45
C VAL A 17 -16.06 11.21 13.43
N THR A 18 -16.77 11.94 12.57
CA THR A 18 -18.23 11.77 12.45
C THR A 18 -18.58 10.42 11.80
N PRO A 19 -19.78 9.87 12.05
CA PRO A 19 -20.21 8.63 11.40
C PRO A 19 -20.16 8.69 9.87
N TYR A 20 -20.44 9.86 9.28
CA TYR A 20 -20.33 10.08 7.83
C TYR A 20 -18.89 9.99 7.34
N GLN A 21 -17.93 10.53 8.09
CA GLN A 21 -16.51 10.41 7.76
C GLN A 21 -16.03 8.95 7.81
N LYS A 22 -16.51 8.15 8.78
CA LYS A 22 -16.21 6.71 8.84
C LYS A 22 -16.76 5.95 7.63
N ALA A 23 -17.98 6.28 7.18
CA ALA A 23 -18.57 5.66 6.00
C ALA A 23 -17.76 5.95 4.73
N ALA A 24 -17.27 7.19 4.57
CA ALA A 24 -16.39 7.56 3.47
C ALA A 24 -15.06 6.79 3.48
N GLN A 25 -14.43 6.63 4.65
CA GLN A 25 -13.21 5.83 4.79
C GLN A 25 -13.42 4.37 4.38
N LEU A 26 -14.51 3.75 4.83
CA LEU A 26 -14.88 2.37 4.46
C LEU A 26 -15.13 2.20 2.96
N TRP A 27 -15.71 3.22 2.30
CA TRP A 27 -15.89 3.22 0.86
C TRP A 27 -14.54 3.28 0.12
N ASP A 28 -13.67 4.22 0.53
CA ASP A 28 -12.35 4.39 -0.06
C ASP A 28 -11.47 3.16 0.12
N GLU A 29 -11.56 2.47 1.26
CA GLU A 29 -10.81 1.25 1.55
C GLU A 29 -11.23 0.09 0.63
N ARG A 30 -12.53 -0.06 0.36
CA ARG A 30 -13.06 -1.10 -0.56
C ARG A 30 -12.66 -0.85 -2.02
N ILE A 31 -12.77 0.39 -2.48
CA ILE A 31 -12.47 0.75 -3.86
C ILE A 31 -10.96 0.88 -4.10
N GLY A 32 -10.24 1.47 -3.15
CA GLY A 32 -8.80 1.73 -3.24
C GLY A 32 -7.98 0.45 -3.28
N SER A 33 -8.30 -0.53 -2.42
CA SER A 33 -7.61 -1.82 -2.37
C SER A 33 -7.73 -2.60 -3.68
N SER A 34 -8.93 -2.61 -4.27
CA SER A 34 -9.21 -3.27 -5.56
C SER A 34 -8.40 -2.66 -6.71
N ARG A 35 -8.31 -1.32 -6.76
CA ARG A 35 -7.54 -0.60 -7.78
C ARG A 35 -6.04 -0.86 -7.67
N LEU A 36 -5.51 -0.86 -6.44
CA LEU A 36 -4.09 -1.10 -6.20
C LEU A 36 -3.69 -2.52 -6.59
N GLN A 37 -4.52 -3.51 -6.25
CA GLN A 37 -4.34 -4.91 -6.65
C GLN A 37 -4.33 -5.07 -8.17
N ALA A 38 -5.30 -4.46 -8.87
CA ALA A 38 -5.34 -4.52 -10.33
C ALA A 38 -4.08 -3.93 -10.98
N ARG A 39 -3.57 -2.81 -10.45
CA ARG A 39 -2.30 -2.23 -10.93
C ARG A 39 -1.11 -3.15 -10.66
N ASN A 40 -1.02 -3.72 -9.46
CA ASN A 40 0.06 -4.63 -9.09
C ASN A 40 0.05 -5.90 -9.95
N TRP A 41 -1.14 -6.41 -10.27
CA TRP A 41 -1.31 -7.58 -11.13
C TRP A 41 -0.81 -7.34 -12.55
N ARG A 42 -1.07 -6.14 -13.11
CA ARG A 42 -0.52 -5.73 -14.42
C ARG A 42 1.01 -5.71 -14.41
N ILE A 43 1.62 -5.18 -13.35
CA ILE A 43 3.08 -5.13 -13.22
C ILE A 43 3.66 -6.54 -13.13
N MET A 44 3.04 -7.43 -12.34
CA MET A 44 3.45 -8.84 -12.25
C MET A 44 3.37 -9.53 -13.62
N ALA A 45 2.27 -9.36 -14.35
CA ALA A 45 2.11 -9.96 -15.67
C ALA A 45 3.19 -9.49 -16.66
N LEU A 46 3.47 -8.18 -16.70
CA LEU A 46 4.52 -7.62 -17.55
C LEU A 46 5.92 -8.10 -17.12
N GLY A 47 6.17 -8.21 -15.82
CA GLY A 47 7.43 -8.73 -15.28
C GLY A 47 7.65 -10.19 -15.69
N CYS A 48 6.64 -11.05 -15.55
CA CYS A 48 6.70 -12.44 -16.00
C CYS A 48 6.91 -12.55 -17.51
N LEU A 49 6.24 -11.71 -18.30
CA LEU A 49 6.41 -11.69 -19.76
C LEU A 49 7.83 -11.28 -20.15
N ALA A 50 8.39 -10.24 -19.52
CA ALA A 50 9.75 -9.81 -19.74
C ALA A 50 10.77 -10.92 -19.40
N LEU A 51 10.59 -11.59 -18.25
CA LEU A 51 11.42 -12.71 -17.85
C LEU A 51 11.34 -13.87 -18.85
N ALA A 52 10.14 -14.28 -19.24
CA ALA A 52 9.95 -15.37 -20.20
C ALA A 52 10.59 -15.04 -21.56
N THR A 53 10.41 -13.82 -22.04
CA THR A 53 10.97 -13.36 -23.32
C THR A 53 12.50 -13.26 -23.23
N GLY A 54 13.05 -12.74 -22.13
CA GLY A 54 14.49 -12.65 -21.91
C GLY A 54 15.17 -14.01 -21.81
N LEU A 55 14.57 -14.94 -21.06
CA LEU A 55 15.08 -16.31 -20.96
C LEU A 55 15.02 -17.04 -22.31
N SER A 56 13.89 -16.93 -23.02
CA SER A 56 13.73 -17.55 -24.33
C SER A 56 14.71 -16.95 -25.36
N GLY A 57 14.88 -15.62 -25.37
CA GLY A 57 15.83 -14.94 -26.23
C GLY A 57 17.29 -15.31 -25.93
N GLY A 58 17.65 -15.42 -24.64
CA GLY A 58 18.97 -15.89 -24.21
C GLY A 58 19.24 -17.34 -24.65
N LEU A 59 18.23 -18.20 -24.54
CA LEU A 59 18.34 -19.59 -25.03
C LEU A 59 18.53 -19.63 -26.55
N VAL A 60 17.75 -18.83 -27.30
CA VAL A 60 17.90 -18.72 -28.76
C VAL A 60 19.32 -18.30 -29.11
N TRP A 61 19.85 -17.26 -28.47
CA TRP A 61 21.23 -16.79 -28.68
C TRP A 61 22.27 -17.86 -28.37
N GLN A 62 22.08 -18.63 -27.30
CA GLN A 62 22.99 -19.74 -26.96
C GLN A 62 22.92 -20.86 -28.01
N SER A 63 21.76 -21.08 -28.62
CA SER A 63 21.53 -22.12 -29.62
C SER A 63 21.87 -21.72 -31.06
N MET A 64 22.22 -20.46 -31.29
CA MET A 64 22.76 -19.95 -32.57
C MET A 64 24.29 -20.06 -32.58
#